data_AF-A0A2G8JXD6-F1
#
_entry.id   AF-A0A2G8JXD6-F1
#
_cell.length_a   1.000
_cell.length_b   1.000
_cell.length_c   1.000
_cell.angle_alpha   90.00
_cell.angle_beta   90.00
_cell.angle_gamma   90.00
#
_symmetry.space_group_name_H-M   'P 1'
#
loop_
_entity.id
_entity.type
_entity.pdbx_description
1 polymer ?
#
loop_
_entity_poly.entity_id
_entity_poly.type
_entity_poly.pdbx_seq_one_letter_code
_entity_poly.pdbx_strand_id
1 'polypeptide(L)'
;MTVNDSTDLYFNRISQFRLRGYIKATQKYRKIGVKIAKVQVDILRLKEKSQSSWRVNFMEWFRDMGQYIHVYVPIRRLWNRILPCIQEKSPVIYRTLQAPPTTEEMLNEIERRLTEPLPLEFRCSYRICNGQQLKGLSERDTQFGLLGTLSVYHYTVCEVLLSAESILAKLNETENESNVVDFTDSYRYLTMDNVFQRDWPNG
;
A
#
# COMPACT_ATOMS: atom_id res chain seq x y z
N MET A 1 -22.21 83.88 14.85
CA MET A 1 -21.85 82.67 14.10
C MET A 1 -20.82 83.11 13.06
N THR A 2 -19.52 82.84 13.18
CA THR A 2 -18.91 81.55 12.81
C THR A 2 -17.46 81.52 13.36
N VAL A 3 -17.21 80.72 14.40
CA VAL A 3 -15.84 80.46 14.93
C VAL A 3 -15.38 79.03 14.62
N ASN A 4 -16.18 78.22 13.92
CA ASN A 4 -15.94 76.78 13.80
C ASN A 4 -15.11 76.33 12.57
N ASP A 5 -15.03 77.12 11.48
CA ASP A 5 -14.48 76.60 10.21
C ASP A 5 -12.94 76.39 10.20
N SER A 6 -12.17 77.22 10.90
CA SER A 6 -10.69 77.17 10.89
C SER A 6 -10.13 76.04 11.76
N THR A 7 -10.76 75.82 12.93
CA THR A 7 -10.43 74.71 13.82
C THR A 7 -10.79 73.36 13.19
N ASP A 8 -11.94 73.27 12.51
CA ASP A 8 -12.39 72.04 11.85
C ASP A 8 -11.46 71.61 10.71
N LEU A 9 -10.95 72.56 9.92
CA LEU A 9 -9.94 72.30 8.88
C LEU A 9 -8.60 71.79 9.45
N TYR A 10 -8.18 72.31 10.61
CA TYR A 10 -6.94 71.89 11.27
C TYR A 10 -7.07 70.48 11.88
N PHE A 11 -8.19 70.20 12.57
CA PHE A 11 -8.50 68.87 13.09
C PHE A 11 -8.61 67.82 11.98
N ASN A 12 -9.19 68.19 10.83
CA ASN A 12 -9.31 67.29 9.68
C ASN A 12 -7.93 66.95 9.06
N ARG A 13 -7.01 67.93 8.96
CA ARG A 13 -5.63 67.67 8.50
C ARG A 13 -4.84 66.78 9.45
N ILE A 14 -4.93 66.99 10.76
CA ILE A 14 -4.27 66.14 11.76
C ILE A 14 -4.83 64.71 11.70
N SER A 15 -6.15 64.58 11.56
CA SER A 15 -6.84 63.30 11.44
C SER A 15 -6.41 62.53 10.18
N GLN A 16 -6.33 63.22 9.03
CA GLN A 16 -5.81 62.67 7.77
C GLN A 16 -4.35 62.21 7.88
N PHE A 17 -3.49 62.99 8.55
CA PHE A 17 -2.10 62.61 8.78
C PHE A 17 -1.99 61.35 9.66
N ARG A 18 -2.78 61.25 10.72
CA ARG A 18 -2.83 60.07 11.60
C ARG A 18 -3.36 58.83 10.86
N LEU A 19 -4.42 58.97 10.05
CA LEU A 19 -4.97 57.90 9.21
C LEU A 19 -3.93 57.38 8.20
N ARG A 20 -3.20 58.27 7.52
CA ARG A 20 -2.13 57.88 6.59
C ARG A 20 -0.98 57.16 7.30
N GLY A 21 -0.63 57.60 8.52
CA GLY A 21 0.34 56.91 9.37
C GLY A 21 -0.10 55.49 9.73
N TYR A 22 -1.36 55.33 10.13
CA TYR A 22 -1.97 54.04 10.47
C TYR A 22 -1.99 53.07 9.27
N ILE A 23 -2.39 53.54 8.08
CA ILE A 23 -2.42 52.73 6.85
C ILE A 23 -1.00 52.24 6.45
N LYS A 24 0.02 53.10 6.57
CA LYS A 24 1.41 52.71 6.28
C LYS A 24 1.92 51.66 7.28
N ALA A 25 1.55 51.81 8.55
CA ALA A 25 1.91 50.84 9.58
C ALA A 25 1.26 49.48 9.32
N THR A 26 -0.04 49.43 9.03
CA THR A 26 -0.76 48.17 8.73
C THR A 26 -0.22 47.46 7.48
N GLN A 27 0.13 48.21 6.43
CA GLN A 27 0.80 47.64 5.25
C GLN A 27 2.18 47.04 5.57
N LYS A 28 2.97 47.70 6.44
CA LYS A 28 4.27 47.18 6.89
C LYS A 28 4.09 45.88 7.68
N TYR A 29 3.16 45.85 8.64
CA TYR A 29 2.86 44.65 9.42
C TYR A 29 2.34 43.51 8.55
N ARG A 30 1.50 43.78 7.54
CA ARG A 30 1.05 42.78 6.57
C ARG A 30 2.20 42.18 5.76
N LYS A 31 3.14 43.01 5.29
CA LYS A 31 4.35 42.52 4.58
C LYS A 31 5.25 41.65 5.46
N ILE A 32 5.38 42.01 6.74
CA ILE A 32 6.13 41.21 7.71
C ILE A 32 5.42 39.86 7.96
N GLY A 33 4.10 39.86 8.15
CA GLY A 33 3.31 38.64 8.31
C GLY A 33 3.44 37.68 7.13
N VAL A 34 3.42 38.19 5.89
CA VAL A 34 3.64 37.37 4.68
C VAL A 34 5.06 36.78 4.63
N LYS A 35 6.08 37.54 5.05
CA LYS A 35 7.46 37.03 5.13
C LYS A 35 7.60 35.92 6.18
N ILE A 36 6.99 36.11 7.35
CA ILE A 36 7.00 35.10 8.43
C ILE A 36 6.31 33.82 7.95
N ALA A 37 5.12 33.93 7.35
CA ALA A 37 4.40 32.79 6.81
C ALA A 37 5.21 32.03 5.75
N LYS A 38 5.91 32.75 4.86
CA LYS A 38 6.81 32.14 3.87
C LYS A 38 7.96 31.37 4.53
N VAL A 39 8.61 31.97 5.53
CA VAL A 39 9.68 31.29 6.29
C VAL A 39 9.15 30.05 7.01
N GLN A 40 7.94 30.08 7.57
CA GLN A 40 7.29 28.91 8.18
C GLN A 40 7.12 27.76 7.18
N VAL A 41 6.63 28.08 5.96
CA VAL A 41 6.45 27.09 4.88
C VAL A 41 7.79 26.53 4.41
N ASP A 42 8.82 27.37 4.28
CA ASP A 42 10.16 26.93 3.87
C ASP A 42 10.81 26.04 4.95
N ILE A 43 10.62 26.34 6.23
CA ILE A 43 11.06 25.48 7.36
C ILE A 43 10.37 24.11 7.32
N LEU A 44 9.06 24.07 7.06
CA LEU A 44 8.31 22.81 6.93
C LEU A 44 8.81 21.96 5.75
N ARG A 45 9.04 22.59 4.59
CA ARG A 45 9.62 21.92 3.41
C ARG A 45 11.03 21.41 3.65
N LEU A 46 11.85 22.15 4.41
CA LEU A 46 13.18 21.71 4.78
C LEU A 46 13.14 20.54 5.77
N LYS A 47 12.17 20.52 6.70
CA LYS A 47 11.93 19.37 7.58
C LYS A 47 11.53 18.12 6.79
N GLU A 48 10.60 18.22 5.84
CA GLU A 48 10.23 17.12 4.94
C GLU A 48 11.41 16.63 4.09
N LYS A 49 12.24 17.54 3.57
CA LYS A 49 13.47 17.17 2.85
C LYS A 49 14.51 16.50 3.76
N SER A 50 14.61 16.90 5.02
CA SER A 50 15.55 16.30 5.98
C SER A 50 15.12 14.90 6.43
N GLN A 51 13.82 14.62 6.47
CA GLN A 51 13.28 13.28 6.74
C GLN A 51 13.42 12.33 5.56
N SER A 52 13.55 12.83 4.33
CA SER A 52 13.64 12.01 3.11
C SER A 52 15.06 11.89 2.54
N SER A 53 16.10 11.97 3.37
CA SER A 53 17.43 11.57 2.90
C SER A 53 17.41 10.07 2.58
N TRP A 54 18.00 9.68 1.43
CA TRP A 54 18.13 8.26 1.04
C TRP A 54 18.66 7.41 2.19
N ARG A 55 19.57 7.96 3.00
CA ARG A 55 20.15 7.30 4.16
C ARG A 55 19.09 6.93 5.20
N VAL A 56 18.16 7.83 5.53
CA VAL A 56 17.09 7.56 6.51
C VAL A 56 16.16 6.47 5.99
N ASN A 57 15.69 6.60 4.75
CA ASN A 57 14.83 5.60 4.11
C ASN A 57 15.53 4.23 4.01
N PHE A 58 16.82 4.21 3.67
CA PHE A 58 17.60 2.97 3.63
C PHE A 58 17.76 2.36 5.01
N MET A 59 18.04 3.15 6.05
CA MET A 59 18.17 2.62 7.42
C MET A 59 16.85 2.05 7.93
N GLU A 60 15.72 2.71 7.66
CA GLU A 60 14.39 2.21 8.02
C GLU A 60 14.05 0.93 7.26
N TRP A 61 14.28 0.91 5.94
CA TRP A 61 14.09 -0.27 5.12
C TRP A 61 15.01 -1.42 5.55
N PHE A 62 16.28 -1.16 5.83
CA PHE A 62 17.23 -2.18 6.25
C PHE A 62 16.92 -2.70 7.66
N ARG A 63 16.38 -1.87 8.55
CA ARG A 63 15.92 -2.32 9.87
C ARG A 63 14.77 -3.33 9.74
N ASP A 64 13.88 -3.14 8.77
CA ASP A 64 12.71 -4.00 8.56
C ASP A 64 13.02 -5.23 7.69
N MET A 65 13.69 -5.03 6.56
CA MET A 65 13.92 -6.05 5.53
C MET A 65 15.36 -6.61 5.52
N GLY A 66 16.25 -6.10 6.39
CA GLY A 66 17.68 -6.42 6.38
C GLY A 66 17.99 -7.91 6.57
N GLN A 67 17.14 -8.64 7.32
CA GLN A 67 17.26 -10.09 7.47
C GLN A 67 17.12 -10.84 6.13
N TYR A 68 16.42 -10.25 5.16
CA TYR A 68 16.21 -10.83 3.83
C TYR A 68 17.27 -10.40 2.80
N ILE A 69 18.31 -9.65 3.18
CA ILE A 69 19.20 -8.97 2.22
C ILE A 69 19.78 -9.91 1.15
N HIS A 70 20.07 -11.17 1.51
CA HIS A 70 20.64 -12.16 0.60
C HIS A 70 19.64 -12.71 -0.43
N VAL A 71 18.34 -12.75 -0.08
CA VAL A 71 17.27 -13.33 -0.92
C VAL A 71 16.34 -12.27 -1.52
N TYR A 72 16.38 -11.03 -1.00
CA TYR A 72 15.47 -9.97 -1.40
C TYR A 72 15.57 -9.63 -2.89
N VAL A 73 16.80 -9.50 -3.41
CA VAL A 73 17.03 -9.12 -4.80
C VAL A 73 16.43 -10.15 -5.78
N PRO A 74 16.74 -11.46 -5.69
CA PRO A 74 16.14 -12.43 -6.60
C PRO A 74 14.61 -12.52 -6.47
N ILE A 75 14.07 -12.51 -5.25
CA ILE A 75 12.61 -12.58 -5.02
C ILE A 75 11.90 -11.33 -5.56
N ARG A 76 12.46 -10.14 -5.31
CA ARG A 76 11.91 -8.88 -5.85
C ARG A 76 11.94 -8.86 -7.37
N ARG A 77 13.01 -9.35 -7.99
CA ARG A 77 13.09 -9.47 -9.46
C ARG A 77 12.04 -10.43 -10.02
N LEU A 78 11.80 -11.56 -9.33
CA LEU A 78 10.76 -12.51 -9.71
C LEU A 78 9.38 -11.85 -9.71
N TRP A 79 8.99 -11.20 -8.61
CA TRP A 79 7.71 -10.50 -8.52
C TRP A 79 7.58 -9.35 -9.52
N ASN A 80 8.67 -8.59 -9.76
CA ASN A 80 8.68 -7.55 -10.78
C ASN A 80 8.48 -8.08 -12.21
N ARG A 81 8.74 -9.38 -12.47
CA ARG A 81 8.47 -10.02 -13.77
C ARG A 81 7.05 -10.60 -13.82
N ILE A 82 6.61 -11.21 -12.72
CA ILE A 82 5.31 -11.88 -12.63
C ILE A 82 4.18 -10.85 -12.66
N LEU A 83 4.24 -9.80 -11.84
CA LEU A 83 3.13 -8.86 -11.66
C LEU A 83 2.70 -8.16 -12.97
N PRO A 84 3.60 -7.60 -13.79
CA PRO A 84 3.19 -6.98 -15.05
C PRO A 84 2.58 -7.99 -16.04
N CYS A 85 3.16 -9.20 -16.11
CA CYS A 85 2.65 -10.26 -16.98
C CYS A 85 1.23 -10.68 -16.59
N ILE A 86 0.96 -10.83 -15.30
CA ILE A 86 -0.38 -11.15 -14.79
C ILE A 86 -1.33 -9.97 -15.00
N GLN A 87 -0.88 -8.74 -14.76
CA GLN A 87 -1.71 -7.56 -14.97
C GLN A 87 -2.19 -7.45 -16.43
N GLU A 88 -1.34 -7.79 -17.40
CA GLU A 88 -1.66 -7.78 -18.82
C GLU A 88 -2.57 -8.96 -19.21
N LYS A 89 -2.23 -10.19 -18.80
CA LYS A 89 -2.90 -11.42 -19.27
C LYS A 89 -4.14 -11.79 -18.47
N SER A 90 -4.14 -11.53 -17.18
CA SER A 90 -5.24 -11.85 -16.26
C SER A 90 -5.42 -10.78 -15.18
N PRO A 91 -6.11 -9.68 -15.53
CA PRO A 91 -6.42 -8.60 -14.58
C PRO A 91 -7.21 -9.08 -13.36
N VAL A 92 -7.97 -10.17 -13.49
CA VAL A 92 -8.75 -10.78 -12.40
C VAL A 92 -7.82 -11.35 -11.34
N ILE A 93 -6.85 -12.19 -11.72
CA ILE A 93 -5.84 -12.73 -10.79
C ILE A 93 -5.01 -11.58 -10.21
N TYR A 94 -4.64 -10.58 -11.02
CA TYR A 94 -3.86 -9.45 -10.54
C TYR A 94 -4.54 -8.73 -9.37
N ARG A 95 -5.88 -8.57 -9.39
CA ARG A 95 -6.63 -7.95 -8.28
C ARG A 95 -6.56 -8.78 -7.00
N THR A 96 -6.50 -10.10 -7.09
CA THR A 96 -6.37 -10.98 -5.91
C THR A 96 -5.03 -10.82 -5.19
N LEU A 97 -3.97 -10.42 -5.90
CA LEU A 97 -2.59 -10.29 -5.37
C LEU A 97 -2.33 -8.94 -4.66
N GLN A 98 -3.31 -8.04 -4.60
CA GLN A 98 -3.15 -6.67 -4.07
C GLN A 98 -3.25 -6.58 -2.54
N ALA A 99 -3.10 -7.71 -1.83
CA ALA A 99 -3.05 -7.70 -0.39
C ALA A 99 -1.83 -6.89 0.09
N PRO A 100 -1.95 -6.10 1.17
CA PRO A 100 -0.80 -5.45 1.76
C PRO A 100 0.25 -6.50 2.15
N PRO A 101 1.55 -6.17 2.07
CA PRO A 101 2.61 -7.05 2.57
C PRO A 101 2.31 -7.53 3.98
N THR A 102 2.65 -8.78 4.27
CA THR A 102 2.51 -9.29 5.63
C THR A 102 3.51 -8.63 6.58
N THR A 103 3.28 -8.74 7.89
CA THR A 103 4.20 -8.26 8.92
C THR A 103 5.06 -9.40 9.46
N GLU A 104 6.21 -9.08 10.09
CA GLU A 104 7.05 -10.11 10.73
C GLU A 104 6.31 -10.84 11.84
N GLU A 105 5.46 -10.14 12.57
CA GLU A 105 4.71 -10.70 13.69
C GLU A 105 3.77 -11.81 13.23
N MET A 106 3.12 -11.62 12.07
CA MET A 106 2.29 -12.68 11.48
C MET A 106 3.10 -13.88 11.02
N LEU A 107 4.25 -13.67 10.38
CA LEU A 107 5.12 -14.76 9.95
C LEU A 107 5.67 -15.55 11.15
N ASN A 108 6.06 -14.85 12.21
CA ASN A 108 6.51 -15.45 13.47
C ASN A 108 5.38 -16.25 14.14
N GLU A 109 4.14 -15.76 14.10
CA GLU A 109 3.00 -16.52 14.62
C GLU A 109 2.74 -17.78 13.78
N ILE A 110 2.85 -17.72 12.45
CA ILE A 110 2.74 -18.90 11.59
C ILE A 110 3.79 -19.94 11.96
N GLU A 111 5.06 -19.54 12.08
CA GLU A 111 6.15 -20.45 12.51
C GLU A 111 5.90 -21.04 13.90
N ARG A 112 5.44 -20.22 14.85
CA ARG A 112 5.13 -20.67 16.20
C ARG A 112 4.05 -21.75 16.19
N ARG A 113 3.05 -21.62 15.32
CA ARG A 113 1.96 -22.59 15.14
C ARG A 113 2.43 -23.85 14.41
N LEU A 114 3.28 -23.69 13.40
CA LEU A 114 3.89 -24.80 12.65
C LEU A 114 4.93 -25.58 13.46
N THR A 115 5.45 -25.00 14.53
CA THR A 115 6.59 -25.51 15.32
C THR A 115 7.88 -25.67 14.50
N GLU A 116 7.93 -25.08 13.31
CA GLU A 116 9.04 -25.16 12.35
C GLU A 116 9.30 -23.77 11.74
N PRO A 117 10.57 -23.40 11.48
CA PRO A 117 10.91 -22.15 10.85
C PRO A 117 10.54 -22.16 9.35
N LEU A 118 10.01 -21.04 8.86
CA LEU A 118 9.75 -20.84 7.44
C LEU A 118 11.06 -20.50 6.73
N PRO A 119 11.27 -21.02 5.50
CA PRO A 119 12.40 -20.62 4.67
C PRO A 119 12.45 -19.09 4.47
N LEU A 120 13.66 -18.53 4.45
CA LEU A 120 13.87 -17.08 4.36
C LEU A 120 13.29 -16.51 3.05
N GLU A 121 13.37 -17.26 1.96
CA GLU A 121 12.79 -16.94 0.65
C GLU A 121 11.27 -16.85 0.72
N PHE A 122 10.64 -17.77 1.46
CA PHE A 122 9.20 -17.82 1.65
C PHE A 122 8.73 -16.60 2.43
N ARG A 123 9.37 -16.33 3.58
CA ARG A 123 9.12 -15.12 4.38
C ARG A 123 9.28 -13.84 3.57
N CYS A 124 10.40 -13.72 2.84
CA CYS A 124 10.67 -12.57 1.98
C CYS A 124 9.60 -12.39 0.89
N SER A 125 9.11 -13.49 0.31
CA SER A 125 8.06 -13.45 -0.70
C SER A 125 6.77 -12.87 -0.12
N TYR A 126 6.34 -13.32 1.06
CA TYR A 126 5.14 -12.81 1.74
C TYR A 126 5.28 -11.35 2.21
N ARG A 127 6.50 -10.91 2.55
CA ARG A 127 6.83 -9.51 2.80
C ARG A 127 6.80 -8.63 1.53
N ILE A 128 6.73 -9.23 0.34
CA ILE A 128 6.58 -8.51 -0.94
C ILE A 128 5.15 -8.61 -1.48
N CYS A 129 4.55 -9.80 -1.42
CA CYS A 129 3.18 -10.08 -1.87
C CYS A 129 2.56 -11.12 -0.94
N ASN A 130 1.51 -10.73 -0.21
CA ASN A 130 0.84 -11.56 0.80
C ASN A 130 -0.21 -12.50 0.17
N GLY A 131 0.23 -13.32 -0.80
CA GLY A 131 -0.63 -14.27 -1.50
C GLY A 131 -1.82 -13.63 -2.22
N GLN A 132 -2.88 -14.43 -2.37
CA GLN A 132 -4.14 -14.08 -3.01
C GLN A 132 -5.24 -13.94 -1.96
N GLN A 133 -5.94 -12.82 -2.00
CA GLN A 133 -7.19 -12.63 -1.26
C GLN A 133 -8.37 -12.82 -2.21
N LEU A 134 -9.12 -13.90 -2.00
CA LEU A 134 -10.28 -14.27 -2.81
C LEU A 134 -11.60 -13.68 -2.30
N LYS A 135 -11.58 -12.96 -1.19
CA LYS A 135 -12.79 -12.39 -0.56
C LYS A 135 -13.44 -11.34 -1.47
N GLY A 136 -14.72 -11.52 -1.78
CA GLY A 136 -15.54 -10.55 -2.52
C GLY A 136 -15.52 -10.67 -4.04
N LEU A 137 -14.86 -11.69 -4.59
CA LEU A 137 -14.98 -12.07 -6.00
C LEU A 137 -16.14 -13.06 -6.18
N SER A 138 -16.83 -12.99 -7.33
CA SER A 138 -17.88 -13.96 -7.67
C SER A 138 -17.30 -15.38 -7.67
N GLU A 139 -18.12 -16.40 -7.37
CA GLU A 139 -17.74 -17.83 -7.45
C GLU A 139 -17.10 -18.24 -8.79
N ARG A 140 -17.30 -17.45 -9.87
CA ARG A 140 -16.64 -17.64 -11.17
C ARG A 140 -15.28 -16.95 -11.31
N ASP A 141 -15.07 -15.86 -10.58
CA ASP A 141 -13.80 -15.10 -10.60
C ASP A 141 -12.79 -15.62 -9.57
N THR A 142 -13.25 -16.39 -8.59
CA THR A 142 -12.45 -17.08 -7.56
C THR A 142 -11.80 -18.38 -8.04
N GLN A 143 -12.04 -18.79 -9.29
CA GLN A 143 -11.62 -20.09 -9.84
C GLN A 143 -10.18 -20.09 -10.41
N PHE A 144 -9.43 -18.99 -10.26
CA PHE A 144 -8.12 -18.81 -10.89
C PHE A 144 -7.03 -18.48 -9.86
N GLY A 145 -6.33 -19.51 -9.41
CA GLY A 145 -5.12 -19.44 -8.63
C GLY A 145 -3.91 -19.01 -9.44
N LEU A 146 -2.96 -18.37 -8.76
CA LEU A 146 -1.71 -17.84 -9.32
C LEU A 146 -0.88 -18.92 -10.02
N LEU A 147 -0.88 -20.13 -9.47
CA LEU A 147 -0.07 -21.25 -9.97
C LEU A 147 -0.73 -21.98 -11.15
N GLY A 148 -1.91 -21.50 -11.57
CA GLY A 148 -2.66 -22.04 -12.69
C GLY A 148 -3.57 -23.20 -12.28
N THR A 149 -4.10 -23.84 -13.30
CA THR A 149 -5.09 -24.91 -13.18
C THR A 149 -4.52 -26.18 -13.78
N LEU A 150 -4.57 -27.28 -13.03
CA LEU A 150 -4.28 -28.62 -13.50
C LEU A 150 -5.60 -29.35 -13.74
N SER A 151 -5.84 -29.82 -14.96
CA SER A 151 -7.01 -30.62 -15.30
C SER A 151 -6.57 -32.00 -15.76
N VAL A 152 -7.01 -33.04 -15.04
CA VAL A 152 -6.70 -34.45 -15.31
C VAL A 152 -8.00 -35.25 -15.23
N TYR A 153 -8.43 -35.84 -16.36
CA TYR A 153 -9.75 -36.47 -16.51
C TYR A 153 -10.88 -35.52 -16.07
N HIS A 154 -11.72 -35.97 -15.14
CA HIS A 154 -12.85 -35.21 -14.61
C HIS A 154 -12.49 -34.33 -13.41
N TYR A 155 -11.20 -34.24 -13.07
CA TYR A 155 -10.71 -33.47 -11.94
C TYR A 155 -9.99 -32.23 -12.42
N THR A 156 -10.45 -31.08 -11.95
CA THR A 156 -9.76 -29.81 -12.14
C THR A 156 -9.36 -29.26 -10.78
N VAL A 157 -8.06 -29.01 -10.61
CA VAL A 157 -7.45 -28.43 -9.42
C VAL A 157 -6.88 -27.07 -9.78
N CYS A 158 -7.14 -26.07 -8.96
CA CYS A 158 -6.53 -24.76 -9.12
C CYS A 158 -5.88 -24.33 -7.81
N GLU A 159 -4.57 -24.10 -7.84
CA GLU A 159 -3.78 -23.84 -6.64
C GLU A 159 -3.67 -22.34 -6.39
N VAL A 160 -4.22 -21.92 -5.26
CA VAL A 160 -4.24 -20.53 -4.83
C VAL A 160 -3.13 -20.30 -3.83
N LEU A 161 -2.30 -19.28 -4.06
CA LEU A 161 -1.30 -18.88 -3.07
C LEU A 161 -2.02 -18.21 -1.89
N LEU A 162 -2.13 -18.87 -0.74
CA LEU A 162 -2.89 -18.33 0.39
C LEU A 162 -2.23 -17.10 1.00
N SER A 163 -3.04 -16.16 1.49
CA SER A 163 -2.53 -15.07 2.32
C SER A 163 -2.16 -15.57 3.71
N ALA A 164 -1.25 -14.88 4.39
CA ALA A 164 -0.80 -15.23 5.74
C ALA A 164 -1.96 -15.26 6.75
N GLU A 165 -2.97 -14.40 6.59
CA GLU A 165 -4.19 -14.42 7.40
C GLU A 165 -4.99 -15.71 7.19
N SER A 166 -5.13 -16.17 5.94
CA SER A 166 -5.83 -17.42 5.63
C SER A 166 -5.09 -18.63 6.17
N ILE A 167 -3.76 -18.63 6.09
CA ILE A 167 -2.93 -19.70 6.68
C ILE A 167 -3.14 -19.78 8.19
N LEU A 168 -3.09 -18.63 8.89
CA LEU A 168 -3.36 -18.58 10.33
C LEU A 168 -4.78 -19.02 10.69
N ALA A 169 -5.78 -18.64 9.88
CA ALA A 169 -7.15 -19.07 10.09
C ALA A 169 -7.27 -20.60 10.00
N LYS A 170 -6.71 -21.22 8.94
CA LYS A 170 -6.68 -22.67 8.77
C LYS A 170 -5.94 -23.38 9.90
N LEU A 171 -4.82 -22.83 10.34
CA LEU A 171 -4.04 -23.35 11.48
C LEU A 171 -4.83 -23.35 12.79
N ASN A 172 -5.67 -22.34 13.01
CA ASN A 172 -6.54 -22.30 14.20
C ASN A 172 -7.69 -23.32 14.10
N GLU A 173 -8.15 -23.65 12.90
CA GLU A 173 -9.18 -24.68 12.68
C GLU A 173 -8.63 -26.11 12.84
N THR A 174 -7.34 -26.31 12.54
CA THR A 174 -6.66 -27.62 12.51
C THR A 174 -5.96 -28.02 13.81
N GLU A 175 -6.12 -27.28 14.91
CA GLU A 175 -5.56 -27.63 16.23
C GLU A 175 -5.93 -29.04 16.74
N ASN A 176 -6.82 -29.77 16.05
CA ASN A 176 -7.27 -31.13 16.42
C ASN A 176 -6.72 -32.28 15.54
N GLU A 177 -6.06 -32.05 14.40
CA GLU A 177 -5.52 -33.13 13.56
C GLU A 177 -4.12 -32.78 13.02
N SER A 178 -3.24 -33.79 13.00
CA SER A 178 -1.81 -33.80 12.60
C SER A 178 -1.30 -32.59 11.80
N ASN A 179 -0.21 -31.96 12.30
CA ASN A 179 0.56 -30.80 11.80
C ASN A 179 1.02 -30.83 10.32
N VAL A 180 0.12 -31.07 9.37
CA VAL A 180 0.39 -30.94 7.94
C VAL A 180 -0.37 -29.71 7.46
N VAL A 181 0.37 -28.67 7.07
CA VAL A 181 -0.21 -27.40 6.65
C VAL A 181 -0.04 -27.24 5.16
N ASP A 182 -1.18 -27.13 4.49
CA ASP A 182 -1.24 -26.77 3.09
C ASP A 182 -1.22 -25.24 2.95
N PHE A 183 -0.16 -24.72 2.30
CA PHE A 183 -0.02 -23.31 1.99
C PHE A 183 -0.79 -22.90 0.74
N THR A 184 -1.43 -23.86 0.07
CA THR A 184 -2.37 -23.61 -0.99
C THR A 184 -3.80 -23.97 -0.56
N ASP A 185 -4.77 -23.42 -1.28
CA ASP A 185 -6.11 -24.00 -1.30
C ASP A 185 -6.31 -24.67 -2.64
N SER A 186 -6.61 -25.97 -2.60
CA SER A 186 -6.97 -26.73 -3.79
C SER A 186 -8.49 -26.71 -3.93
N TYR A 187 -9.00 -25.93 -4.88
CA TYR A 187 -10.41 -26.05 -5.25
C TYR A 187 -10.56 -27.20 -6.25
N ARG A 188 -11.29 -28.26 -5.86
CA ARG A 188 -11.62 -29.38 -6.74
C ARG A 188 -12.96 -29.13 -7.41
N TYR A 189 -12.94 -29.06 -8.73
CA TYR A 189 -14.16 -28.99 -9.53
C TYR A 189 -14.36 -30.30 -10.28
N LEU A 190 -15.57 -30.85 -10.18
CA LEU A 190 -16.03 -31.87 -11.12
C LEU A 190 -16.35 -31.17 -12.43
N THR A 191 -15.72 -31.60 -13.52
CA THR A 191 -16.08 -31.11 -14.85
C THR A 191 -17.51 -31.55 -15.15
N MET A 192 -18.46 -30.62 -15.19
CA MET A 192 -19.69 -30.86 -15.93
C MET A 192 -19.32 -30.86 -17.41
N ASP A 193 -19.48 -32.00 -18.07
CA ASP A 193 -18.93 -32.36 -19.38
C ASP A 193 -19.33 -31.48 -20.59
N ASN A 194 -19.81 -30.23 -20.45
CA ASN A 194 -20.42 -29.49 -21.57
C ASN A 194 -20.18 -27.96 -21.65
N VAL A 195 -19.10 -27.37 -21.10
CA VAL A 195 -18.95 -25.89 -21.11
C VAL A 195 -17.76 -25.34 -21.92
N PHE A 196 -16.83 -26.17 -22.39
CA PHE A 196 -15.69 -25.68 -23.20
C PHE A 196 -15.62 -26.29 -24.60
N GLN A 197 -16.69 -26.12 -25.37
CA GLN A 197 -16.58 -26.10 -26.83
C GLN A 197 -16.26 -24.66 -27.25
N ARG A 198 -15.01 -24.25 -27.06
CA ARG A 198 -14.48 -23.06 -27.76
C ARG A 198 -13.95 -23.53 -29.10
N ASP A 199 -14.64 -23.14 -30.16
CA ASP A 199 -14.16 -23.25 -31.53
C ASP A 199 -12.80 -22.54 -31.63
N TRP A 200 -11.74 -23.31 -31.76
CA TRP A 200 -10.47 -22.81 -32.28
C TRP A 200 -10.65 -22.64 -33.80
N PRO A 201 -10.30 -21.47 -34.39
CA PRO A 201 -10.34 -21.34 -35.83
C PRO A 201 -9.26 -22.24 -36.41
N ASN A 202 -9.68 -23.25 -37.17
CA ASN A 202 -8.80 -24.14 -37.91
C ASN A 202 -7.92 -23.30 -38.85
N GLY A 203 -6.60 -23.48 -38.73
CA GLY A 203 -5.65 -23.14 -39.80
C GLY A 203 -5.68 -24.17 -40.91
#